data_AF-A0A139GU90-F1
#
_entry.id   AF-A0A139GU90-F1
#
_cell.length_a   1.000
_cell.length_b   1.000
_cell.length_c   1.000
_cell.angle_alpha   90.00
_cell.angle_beta   90.00
_cell.angle_gamma   90.00
#
_symmetry.space_group_name_H-M   'P 1'
#
loop_
_entity.id
_entity.type
_entity.pdbx_description
1 polymer ?
#
loop_
_entity_poly.entity_id
_entity_poly.type
_entity_poly.pdbx_seq_one_letter_code
_entity_poly.pdbx_strand_id
1 'polypeptide(L)'
;MGVSESKIAFKQTVSRLLDNRNIDSADPIWNELWTLPETADDVFSFWAANDIRELLWTHPNQKIVAADYQFMHEPKRNLITLLYLTIARLEQLQTQHVFPEDPSMTNRQIVNCMRIITRLMPFIHEAENMQEWANRFFWEPQRPTYLNWDRLNSRPNQYYDGLHPNVLYNRQDADKEIGPPLGHRLLDVVTKYMFFAAFTLPSRETEDGKPDLEITLKVWHSGVGSGSSPYCTAENFRNQYETARLLLTMASRTMYIRPDQVAMADNKALTYLTTRINQRIINAINCSLLNTVMRFQPTVWSPMIDWEARRDNKKVLVSTCLQFLLVSMVYIPPLGPDGKSVKNLFRNSMASLFRPDDFQFINHGIKRVLEQPVSANRSFIPKSDKVEWAPDMLSFLWEMVQCNKKFRRYLCDTRIAMDYFVILLYYVVDGIRDTTNTKLGVVRMSVCILQSLSTDRVFATHLRAPFNHVDALPEVMRIKSFHGSYADFLLCSMADIIVTTEERMEPVYGPCIDIIKNIAPYQKHLERATSSKLMRIFEKLVQPGYLLRNDGNNVVLKGLLQACHAILENNFEGRSHGSRVELVWREKR
;
A
#
# COMPACT_ATOMS: atom_id res chain seq x y z
N MET A 1 7.46 17.75 -37.45
CA MET A 1 6.42 16.98 -38.18
C MET A 1 6.34 15.51 -37.75
N GLY A 2 7.34 14.92 -37.07
CA GLY A 2 7.34 13.48 -36.73
C GLY A 2 6.45 13.00 -35.57
N VAL A 3 6.06 13.86 -34.61
CA VAL A 3 5.28 13.42 -33.42
C VAL A 3 3.85 12.97 -33.76
N SER A 4 3.25 13.54 -34.80
CA SER A 4 1.90 13.12 -35.25
C SER A 4 1.96 11.83 -36.06
N GLU A 5 3.02 11.65 -36.86
CA GLU A 5 3.23 10.43 -37.66
C GLU A 5 3.56 9.22 -36.78
N SER A 6 4.39 9.38 -35.75
CA SER A 6 4.71 8.28 -34.81
C SER A 6 3.49 7.79 -34.03
N LYS A 7 2.57 8.70 -33.67
CA LYS A 7 1.30 8.37 -33.02
C LYS A 7 0.34 7.61 -33.93
N ILE A 8 0.27 8.00 -35.21
CA ILE A 8 -0.54 7.29 -36.21
C ILE A 8 0.04 5.90 -36.46
N ALA A 9 1.36 5.79 -36.62
CA ALA A 9 2.06 4.53 -36.79
C ALA A 9 1.78 3.59 -35.60
N PHE A 10 1.92 4.07 -34.36
CA PHE A 10 1.63 3.27 -33.18
C PHE A 10 0.18 2.77 -33.12
N LYS A 11 -0.80 3.60 -33.50
CA LYS A 11 -2.20 3.17 -33.58
C LYS A 11 -2.40 2.07 -34.63
N GLN A 12 -1.74 2.19 -35.78
CA GLN A 12 -1.77 1.16 -36.82
C GLN A 12 -1.12 -0.15 -36.34
N THR A 13 -0.01 -0.05 -35.60
CA THR A 13 0.63 -1.20 -34.93
C THR A 13 -0.36 -1.91 -34.01
N VAL A 14 -1.10 -1.18 -33.17
CA VAL A 14 -2.12 -1.76 -32.27
C VAL A 14 -3.27 -2.40 -33.06
N SER A 15 -3.80 -1.75 -34.10
CA SER A 15 -4.85 -2.35 -34.95
C SER A 15 -4.38 -3.64 -35.64
N ARG A 16 -3.13 -3.68 -36.12
CA ARG A 16 -2.54 -4.89 -36.70
C ARG A 16 -2.45 -6.04 -35.71
N LEU A 17 -2.18 -5.75 -34.43
CA LEU A 17 -2.19 -6.77 -33.36
C LEU A 17 -3.59 -7.36 -33.12
N LEU A 18 -4.65 -6.62 -33.43
CA LEU A 18 -6.04 -7.09 -33.32
C LEU A 18 -6.49 -7.91 -34.53
N ASP A 19 -6.17 -7.41 -35.73
CA ASP A 19 -6.62 -7.96 -37.01
C ASP A 19 -5.86 -9.24 -37.40
N ASN A 20 -4.53 -9.23 -37.25
CA ASN A 20 -3.70 -10.36 -37.66
C ASN A 20 -3.68 -11.43 -36.57
N ARG A 21 -3.95 -12.68 -36.94
CA ARG A 21 -3.80 -13.81 -36.02
C ARG A 21 -2.37 -14.33 -36.08
N ASN A 22 -1.71 -14.43 -34.93
CA ASN A 22 -0.42 -15.10 -34.73
C ASN A 22 0.73 -14.44 -35.49
N ILE A 23 1.05 -13.20 -35.12
CA ILE A 23 2.24 -12.50 -35.63
C ILE A 23 3.49 -13.21 -35.11
N ASP A 24 4.49 -13.37 -35.99
CA ASP A 24 5.77 -13.98 -35.62
C ASP A 24 6.49 -13.11 -34.58
N SER A 25 7.07 -13.76 -33.58
CA SER A 25 7.96 -13.17 -32.57
C SER A 25 9.11 -12.32 -33.13
N ALA A 26 9.60 -12.64 -34.35
CA ALA A 26 10.70 -11.91 -35.00
C ALA A 26 10.23 -10.66 -35.78
N ASP A 27 8.92 -10.41 -35.87
CA ASP A 27 8.38 -9.29 -36.63
C ASP A 27 8.81 -7.93 -36.03
N PRO A 28 9.29 -6.97 -36.84
CA PRO A 28 9.69 -5.65 -36.35
C PRO A 28 8.57 -4.86 -35.66
N ILE A 29 7.30 -5.22 -35.87
CA ILE A 29 6.14 -4.61 -35.23
C ILE A 29 6.24 -4.61 -33.69
N TRP A 30 6.90 -5.61 -33.09
CA TRP A 30 7.11 -5.65 -31.64
C TRP A 30 8.04 -4.54 -31.17
N ASN A 31 9.09 -4.23 -31.94
CA ASN A 31 10.03 -3.16 -31.61
C ASN A 31 9.37 -1.78 -31.67
N GLU A 32 8.41 -1.58 -32.56
CA GLU A 32 7.63 -0.35 -32.67
C GLU A 32 6.88 -0.03 -31.37
N LEU A 33 6.45 -1.05 -30.62
CA LEU A 33 5.62 -0.87 -29.42
C LEU A 33 6.35 -0.17 -28.27
N TRP A 34 7.66 -0.36 -28.12
CA TRP A 34 8.46 0.30 -27.08
C TRP A 34 9.34 1.44 -27.60
N THR A 35 9.49 1.61 -28.92
CA THR A 35 10.28 2.70 -29.52
C THR A 35 9.44 3.92 -29.90
N LEU A 36 8.21 3.73 -30.40
CA LEU A 36 7.35 4.82 -30.88
C LEU A 36 6.74 5.71 -29.78
N PRO A 37 6.29 5.18 -28.61
CA PRO A 37 5.67 6.03 -27.60
C PRO A 37 6.66 7.01 -26.96
N GLU A 38 6.31 8.29 -26.91
CA GLU A 38 7.13 9.33 -26.27
C GLU A 38 6.66 9.64 -24.84
N THR A 39 5.34 9.58 -24.62
CA THR A 39 4.71 9.91 -23.34
C THR A 39 3.96 8.73 -22.72
N ALA A 40 3.61 8.86 -21.44
CA ALA A 40 2.74 7.87 -20.80
C ALA A 40 1.37 7.86 -21.48
N ASP A 41 0.82 9.04 -21.80
CA ASP A 41 -0.48 9.17 -22.45
C ASP A 41 -0.51 8.49 -23.81
N ASP A 42 0.63 8.42 -24.53
CA ASP A 42 0.73 7.68 -25.79
C ASP A 42 0.57 6.15 -25.59
N VAL A 43 0.93 5.60 -24.42
CA VAL A 43 0.65 4.19 -24.13
C VAL A 43 -0.79 4.03 -23.64
N PHE A 44 -1.21 4.83 -22.67
CA PHE A 44 -2.50 4.67 -22.00
C PHE A 44 -3.72 5.05 -22.86
N SER A 45 -3.56 5.98 -23.81
CA SER A 45 -4.65 6.43 -24.69
C SER A 45 -4.79 5.57 -25.94
N PHE A 46 -3.67 5.12 -26.50
CA PHE A 46 -3.68 4.35 -27.76
C PHE A 46 -3.87 2.86 -27.54
N TRP A 47 -3.53 2.33 -26.36
CA TRP A 47 -4.06 1.05 -25.88
C TRP A 47 -5.42 1.27 -25.22
N ALA A 48 -6.47 1.39 -26.04
CA ALA A 48 -7.82 1.57 -25.53
C ALA A 48 -8.27 0.35 -24.73
N ALA A 49 -9.15 0.57 -23.75
CA ALA A 49 -9.65 -0.51 -22.90
C ALA A 49 -10.38 -1.60 -23.71
N ASN A 50 -11.06 -1.23 -24.80
CA ASN A 50 -11.75 -2.16 -25.67
C ASN A 50 -10.76 -3.03 -26.45
N ASP A 51 -9.67 -2.46 -26.96
CA ASP A 51 -8.63 -3.19 -27.71
C ASP A 51 -7.96 -4.26 -26.82
N ILE A 52 -7.63 -3.90 -25.58
CA ILE A 52 -7.05 -4.85 -24.61
C ILE A 52 -8.04 -5.96 -24.28
N ARG A 53 -9.32 -5.61 -24.07
CA ARG A 53 -10.36 -6.61 -23.84
C ARG A 53 -10.52 -7.52 -25.06
N GLU A 54 -10.45 -7.02 -26.27
CA GLU A 54 -10.54 -7.86 -27.46
C GLU A 54 -9.34 -8.81 -27.60
N LEU A 55 -8.14 -8.41 -27.17
CA LEU A 55 -7.00 -9.32 -27.09
C LEU A 55 -7.14 -10.39 -26.00
N LEU A 56 -7.85 -10.07 -24.92
CA LEU A 56 -8.15 -11.00 -23.84
C LEU A 56 -9.33 -11.94 -24.16
N TRP A 57 -10.29 -11.50 -24.96
CA TRP A 57 -11.53 -12.23 -25.22
C TRP A 57 -11.49 -13.01 -26.54
N THR A 58 -11.70 -14.33 -26.46
CA THR A 58 -12.17 -15.15 -27.58
C THR A 58 -13.71 -15.17 -27.58
N HIS A 59 -14.35 -14.65 -28.64
CA HIS A 59 -15.81 -14.53 -28.72
C HIS A 59 -16.55 -15.88 -28.51
N PRO A 60 -17.66 -15.92 -27.73
CA PRO A 60 -18.50 -17.12 -27.58
C PRO A 60 -19.29 -17.50 -28.84
N ASN A 61 -19.37 -16.62 -29.85
CA ASN A 61 -20.15 -16.85 -31.08
C ASN A 61 -19.33 -17.38 -32.27
N GLN A 62 -18.05 -17.70 -32.07
CA GLN A 62 -17.26 -18.33 -33.13
C GLN A 62 -17.62 -19.82 -33.16
N LYS A 63 -18.15 -20.32 -34.29
CA LYS A 63 -18.54 -21.74 -34.47
C LYS A 63 -17.41 -22.65 -33.98
N ILE A 64 -17.68 -23.29 -32.84
CA ILE A 64 -16.77 -24.17 -32.12
C ILE A 64 -16.59 -25.44 -32.94
N VAL A 65 -15.38 -25.70 -33.42
CA VAL A 65 -15.00 -27.03 -33.89
C VAL A 65 -14.60 -27.83 -32.66
N ALA A 66 -15.16 -29.03 -32.49
CA ALA A 66 -15.11 -29.84 -31.25
C ALA A 66 -13.71 -30.19 -30.71
N ALA A 67 -12.63 -29.78 -31.37
CA ALA A 67 -11.24 -29.96 -30.93
C ALA A 67 -10.72 -28.85 -29.99
N ASP A 68 -11.44 -27.73 -29.84
CA ASP A 68 -10.94 -26.52 -29.14
C ASP A 68 -11.35 -26.40 -27.66
N TYR A 69 -12.03 -27.40 -27.09
CA TYR A 69 -12.52 -27.36 -25.69
C TYR A 69 -11.42 -27.18 -24.64
N GLN A 70 -10.17 -27.55 -24.96
CA GLN A 70 -9.05 -27.45 -24.02
C GLN A 70 -8.44 -26.02 -23.94
N PHE A 71 -8.80 -25.12 -24.87
CA PHE A 71 -8.27 -23.76 -24.99
C PHE A 71 -9.31 -22.66 -24.72
N MET A 72 -10.46 -23.02 -24.14
CA MET A 72 -11.62 -22.12 -23.94
C MET A 72 -11.34 -20.88 -23.05
N HIS A 73 -10.18 -20.85 -22.40
CA HIS A 73 -9.77 -19.84 -21.40
C HIS A 73 -8.36 -19.26 -21.67
N GLU A 74 -7.92 -19.17 -22.93
CA GLU A 74 -6.64 -18.52 -23.29
C GLU A 74 -6.86 -17.20 -24.06
N PRO A 75 -6.03 -16.17 -23.83
CA PRO A 75 -6.08 -14.93 -24.60
C PRO A 75 -5.56 -15.12 -26.03
N LYS A 76 -5.79 -14.13 -26.91
CA LYS A 76 -5.21 -14.11 -28.27
C LYS A 76 -3.68 -14.23 -28.17
N ARG A 77 -3.07 -15.04 -29.05
CA ARG A 77 -1.62 -15.32 -29.03
C ARG A 77 -0.74 -14.08 -29.05
N ASN A 78 -1.15 -13.05 -29.79
CA ASN A 78 -0.41 -11.79 -29.87
C ASN A 78 -0.21 -11.16 -28.49
N LEU A 79 -1.17 -11.30 -27.56
CA LEU A 79 -1.00 -10.82 -26.18
C LEU A 79 0.05 -11.63 -25.42
N ILE A 80 0.07 -12.94 -25.60
CA ILE A 80 1.04 -13.85 -24.98
C ILE A 80 2.45 -13.51 -25.47
N THR A 81 2.62 -13.39 -26.80
CA THR A 81 3.89 -12.98 -27.43
C THR A 81 4.32 -11.60 -26.95
N LEU A 82 3.40 -10.64 -26.84
CA LEU A 82 3.68 -9.30 -26.31
C LEU A 82 4.25 -9.36 -24.89
N LEU A 83 3.63 -10.13 -24.00
CA LEU A 83 4.07 -10.27 -22.61
C LEU A 83 5.46 -10.92 -22.54
N TYR A 84 5.70 -11.97 -23.32
CA TYR A 84 7.03 -12.58 -23.36
C TYR A 84 8.10 -11.63 -23.90
N LEU A 85 7.87 -11.00 -25.05
CA LEU A 85 8.85 -10.12 -25.69
C LEU A 85 9.14 -8.88 -24.85
N THR A 86 8.12 -8.30 -24.19
CA THR A 86 8.33 -7.15 -23.30
C THR A 86 9.18 -7.50 -22.09
N ILE A 87 8.99 -8.69 -21.49
CA ILE A 87 9.80 -9.16 -20.36
C ILE A 87 11.22 -9.51 -20.83
N ALA A 88 11.36 -10.23 -21.95
CA ALA A 88 12.65 -10.55 -22.54
C ALA A 88 13.44 -9.28 -22.88
N ARG A 89 12.77 -8.25 -23.42
CA ARG A 89 13.40 -6.96 -23.71
C ARG A 89 13.87 -6.26 -22.45
N LEU A 90 13.08 -6.25 -21.37
CA LEU A 90 13.50 -5.71 -20.07
C LEU A 90 14.73 -6.44 -19.51
N GLU A 91 14.83 -7.75 -19.66
CA GLU A 91 16.02 -8.52 -19.24
C GLU A 91 17.25 -8.23 -20.11
N GLN A 92 17.05 -8.13 -21.42
CA GLN A 92 18.11 -7.81 -22.38
C GLN A 92 18.73 -6.44 -22.08
N LEU A 93 17.89 -5.42 -21.84
CA LEU A 93 18.32 -4.04 -21.55
C LEU A 93 19.08 -3.90 -20.22
N GLN A 94 18.98 -4.89 -19.32
CA GLN A 94 19.71 -4.92 -18.06
C GLN A 94 21.10 -5.59 -18.17
N THR A 95 21.28 -6.49 -19.13
CA THR A 95 22.47 -7.37 -19.21
C THR A 95 23.44 -7.00 -20.32
N GLN A 96 22.92 -6.50 -21.44
CA GLN A 96 23.74 -6.17 -22.59
C GLN A 96 24.37 -4.79 -22.41
N HIS A 97 25.71 -4.71 -22.50
CA HIS A 97 26.49 -3.47 -22.68
C HIS A 97 26.24 -2.81 -24.06
N VAL A 98 25.14 -3.17 -24.73
CA VAL A 98 24.87 -2.86 -26.12
C VAL A 98 24.22 -1.50 -26.16
N PHE A 99 24.98 -0.43 -25.95
CA PHE A 99 24.65 0.85 -26.59
C PHE A 99 25.92 1.64 -26.93
N PRO A 100 26.27 1.67 -28.22
CA PRO A 100 26.81 2.86 -28.89
C PRO A 100 25.74 3.97 -29.06
N GLU A 101 24.49 3.73 -28.67
CA GLU A 101 23.35 4.66 -28.81
C GLU A 101 23.13 5.53 -27.56
N ASP A 102 22.42 6.64 -27.74
CA ASP A 102 22.11 7.63 -26.71
C ASP A 102 21.34 6.99 -25.51
N PRO A 103 21.84 7.10 -24.26
CA PRO A 103 21.18 6.57 -23.04
C PRO A 103 19.70 6.95 -22.90
N SER A 104 19.30 8.08 -23.49
CA SER A 104 17.90 8.55 -23.55
C SER A 104 16.98 7.56 -24.27
N MET A 105 17.45 6.94 -25.35
CA MET A 105 16.66 5.97 -26.14
C MET A 105 16.45 4.67 -25.38
N THR A 106 17.48 4.19 -24.69
CA THR A 106 17.42 3.01 -23.82
C THR A 106 16.44 3.20 -22.67
N ASN A 107 16.55 4.32 -21.96
CA ASN A 107 15.63 4.68 -20.88
C ASN A 107 14.18 4.71 -21.37
N ARG A 108 13.93 5.28 -22.56
CA ARG A 108 12.60 5.33 -23.16
C ARG A 108 12.03 3.93 -23.39
N GLN A 109 12.82 3.02 -23.95
CA GLN A 109 12.38 1.64 -24.18
C GLN A 109 12.03 0.94 -22.86
N ILE A 110 12.87 1.07 -21.83
CA ILE A 110 12.63 0.49 -20.50
C ILE A 110 11.29 0.99 -19.95
N VAL A 111 11.07 2.31 -19.94
CA VAL A 111 9.84 2.91 -19.42
C VAL A 111 8.62 2.44 -20.22
N ASN A 112 8.71 2.38 -21.54
CA ASN A 112 7.58 1.97 -22.38
C ASN A 112 7.22 0.49 -22.16
N CYS A 113 8.19 -0.41 -22.02
CA CYS A 113 7.94 -1.80 -21.62
C CYS A 113 7.23 -1.87 -20.25
N MET A 114 7.69 -1.09 -19.25
CA MET A 114 7.03 -1.03 -17.94
C MET A 114 5.58 -0.50 -18.03
N ARG A 115 5.34 0.53 -18.87
CA ARG A 115 4.01 1.10 -19.09
C ARG A 115 3.04 0.12 -19.75
N ILE A 116 3.50 -0.64 -20.75
CA ILE A 116 2.69 -1.66 -21.42
C ILE A 116 2.23 -2.70 -20.39
N ILE A 117 3.15 -3.25 -19.60
CA ILE A 117 2.79 -4.25 -18.56
C ILE A 117 1.85 -3.62 -17.52
N THR A 118 2.16 -2.41 -17.04
CA THR A 118 1.30 -1.65 -16.10
C THR A 118 -0.12 -1.44 -16.65
N ARG A 119 -0.26 -1.26 -17.96
CA ARG A 119 -1.55 -1.09 -18.62
C ARG A 119 -2.31 -2.40 -18.77
N LEU A 120 -1.63 -3.51 -19.06
CA LEU A 120 -2.27 -4.82 -19.32
C LEU A 120 -2.72 -5.54 -18.04
N MET A 121 -1.91 -5.49 -16.96
CA MET A 121 -2.14 -6.26 -15.74
C MET A 121 -3.52 -6.04 -15.07
N PRO A 122 -4.06 -4.81 -14.96
CA PRO A 122 -5.42 -4.56 -14.47
C PRO A 122 -6.49 -5.37 -15.20
N PHE A 123 -6.42 -5.45 -16.53
CA PHE A 123 -7.40 -6.17 -17.34
C PHE A 123 -7.25 -7.69 -17.20
N ILE A 124 -6.01 -8.18 -17.04
CA ILE A 124 -5.74 -9.59 -16.75
C ILE A 124 -6.31 -9.97 -15.36
N HIS A 125 -6.22 -9.08 -14.37
CA HIS A 125 -6.76 -9.29 -13.03
C HIS A 125 -8.29 -9.20 -12.98
N GLU A 126 -8.90 -8.30 -13.77
CA GLU A 126 -10.35 -8.13 -13.89
C GLU A 126 -11.02 -9.36 -14.55
N ALA A 127 -10.33 -10.06 -15.45
CA ALA A 127 -10.86 -11.19 -16.19
C ALA A 127 -10.90 -12.49 -15.34
N GLU A 128 -12.02 -12.72 -14.63
CA GLU A 128 -12.24 -13.91 -13.79
C GLU A 128 -12.04 -15.23 -14.55
N ASN A 129 -12.51 -15.31 -15.80
CA ASN A 129 -12.38 -16.47 -16.68
C ASN A 129 -10.93 -16.77 -17.12
N MET A 130 -9.99 -15.86 -16.87
CA MET A 130 -8.58 -15.95 -17.25
C MET A 130 -7.65 -16.17 -16.05
N GLN A 131 -8.19 -16.30 -14.83
CA GLN A 131 -7.37 -16.43 -13.62
C GLN A 131 -6.53 -17.70 -13.61
N GLU A 132 -7.08 -18.82 -14.11
CA GLU A 132 -6.34 -20.09 -14.23
C GLU A 132 -5.20 -19.96 -15.23
N TRP A 133 -5.46 -19.39 -16.41
CA TRP A 133 -4.44 -19.11 -17.41
C TRP A 133 -3.36 -18.18 -16.85
N ALA A 134 -3.72 -17.05 -16.23
CA ALA A 134 -2.77 -16.11 -15.65
C ALA A 134 -1.95 -16.76 -14.52
N ASN A 135 -2.57 -17.64 -13.74
CA ASN A 135 -1.88 -18.42 -12.71
C ASN A 135 -0.83 -19.35 -13.31
N ARG A 136 -1.17 -20.09 -14.37
CA ARG A 136 -0.27 -20.99 -15.10
C ARG A 136 0.84 -20.22 -15.82
N PHE A 137 0.49 -19.12 -16.48
CA PHE A 137 1.41 -18.33 -17.30
C PHE A 137 2.46 -17.58 -16.47
N PHE A 138 2.06 -16.93 -15.38
CA PHE A 138 2.98 -16.10 -14.58
C PHE A 138 3.65 -16.87 -13.44
N TRP A 139 2.98 -17.86 -12.84
CA TRP A 139 3.40 -18.36 -11.53
C TRP A 139 3.74 -19.86 -11.48
N GLU A 140 3.50 -20.61 -12.55
CA GLU A 140 4.01 -21.97 -12.69
C GLU A 140 5.37 -21.98 -13.42
N PRO A 141 6.19 -23.04 -13.25
CA PRO A 141 7.45 -23.18 -13.96
C PRO A 141 7.26 -23.02 -15.47
N GLN A 142 8.17 -22.29 -16.10
CA GLN A 142 8.06 -21.98 -17.52
C GLN A 142 8.20 -23.25 -18.36
N ARG A 143 7.28 -23.44 -19.30
CA ARG A 143 7.29 -24.54 -20.28
C ARG A 143 7.36 -23.99 -21.71
N PRO A 144 7.85 -24.77 -22.68
CA PRO A 144 7.88 -24.33 -24.08
C PRO A 144 6.48 -23.93 -24.55
N THR A 145 6.37 -22.78 -25.21
CA THR A 145 5.11 -22.29 -25.76
C THR A 145 5.03 -22.64 -27.24
N TYR A 146 3.84 -22.91 -27.79
CA TYR A 146 3.69 -23.31 -29.18
C TYR A 146 3.96 -22.13 -30.15
N LEU A 147 4.72 -22.36 -31.23
CA LEU A 147 5.09 -21.32 -32.20
C LEU A 147 4.01 -21.14 -33.29
N ASN A 148 3.45 -22.23 -33.82
CA ASN A 148 2.56 -22.22 -35.00
C ASN A 148 1.30 -23.10 -34.83
N TRP A 149 0.15 -22.60 -35.27
CA TRP A 149 -1.05 -23.42 -35.52
C TRP A 149 -1.19 -23.57 -37.03
N ASP A 150 -0.85 -24.74 -37.55
CA ASP A 150 -1.08 -25.03 -38.96
C ASP A 150 -2.57 -25.37 -39.13
N ARG A 151 -3.29 -24.69 -40.03
CA ARG A 151 -4.72 -24.97 -40.27
C ARG A 151 -4.94 -26.41 -40.78
N LEU A 152 -3.91 -27.04 -41.32
CA LEU A 152 -3.94 -28.39 -41.88
C LEU A 152 -3.78 -29.50 -40.85
N ASN A 153 -3.06 -29.26 -39.75
CA ASN A 153 -2.78 -30.26 -38.74
C ASN A 153 -3.27 -29.70 -37.41
N SER A 154 -4.30 -30.33 -36.83
CA SER A 154 -4.96 -29.91 -35.57
C SER A 154 -4.05 -29.93 -34.32
N ARG A 155 -2.72 -29.82 -34.46
CA ARG A 155 -1.68 -29.82 -33.43
C ARG A 155 -0.46 -28.98 -33.87
N PRO A 156 0.23 -28.28 -32.94
CA PRO A 156 1.42 -27.50 -33.25
C PRO A 156 2.62 -28.41 -33.61
N ASN A 157 3.37 -28.04 -34.65
CA ASN A 157 4.58 -28.78 -35.08
C ASN A 157 5.84 -28.41 -34.29
N GLN A 158 5.89 -27.23 -33.65
CA GLN A 158 7.10 -26.72 -33.01
C GLN A 158 6.79 -25.83 -31.80
N TYR A 159 7.58 -25.98 -30.73
CA TYR A 159 7.52 -25.16 -29.53
C TYR A 159 8.75 -24.24 -29.46
N TYR A 160 8.67 -23.14 -28.73
CA TYR A 160 9.76 -22.19 -28.56
C TYR A 160 9.87 -21.72 -27.10
N ASP A 161 11.06 -21.26 -26.73
CA ASP A 161 11.25 -20.51 -25.48
C ASP A 161 10.58 -19.14 -25.64
N GLY A 162 9.44 -18.92 -24.97
CA GLY A 162 8.71 -17.66 -25.04
C GLY A 162 9.62 -16.42 -24.93
N LEU A 163 10.61 -16.47 -24.03
CA LEU A 163 11.56 -15.39 -23.78
C LEU A 163 12.72 -15.33 -24.79
N HIS A 164 13.07 -16.46 -25.40
CA HIS A 164 14.11 -16.57 -26.41
C HIS A 164 13.57 -17.23 -27.68
N PRO A 165 12.92 -16.47 -28.58
CA PRO A 165 12.22 -17.03 -29.74
C PRO A 165 13.08 -17.87 -30.69
N ASN A 166 14.41 -17.69 -30.65
CA ASN A 166 15.37 -18.46 -31.43
C ASN A 166 15.60 -19.89 -30.91
N VAL A 167 15.17 -20.20 -29.68
CA VAL A 167 15.33 -21.53 -29.06
C VAL A 167 14.06 -22.34 -29.30
N LEU A 168 14.18 -23.39 -30.10
CA LEU A 168 13.07 -24.24 -30.52
C LEU A 168 13.12 -25.58 -29.78
N TYR A 169 11.96 -26.06 -29.36
CA TYR A 169 11.77 -27.33 -28.66
C TYR A 169 10.96 -28.30 -29.50
N ASN A 170 11.34 -29.57 -29.40
CA ASN A 170 10.60 -30.66 -29.99
C ASN A 170 9.33 -30.94 -29.19
N ARG A 171 8.37 -31.61 -29.82
CA ARG A 171 7.08 -31.93 -29.20
C ARG A 171 7.19 -32.79 -27.93
N GLN A 172 8.24 -33.59 -27.80
CA GLN A 172 8.49 -34.44 -26.62
C GLN A 172 8.91 -33.62 -25.39
N ASP A 173 9.45 -32.42 -25.61
CA ASP A 173 9.91 -31.53 -24.55
C ASP A 173 8.84 -30.52 -24.12
N ALA A 174 7.62 -30.61 -24.65
CA ALA A 174 6.56 -29.62 -24.40
C ALA A 174 6.19 -29.42 -22.92
N ASP A 175 6.36 -30.46 -22.09
CA ASP A 175 6.11 -30.41 -20.64
C ASP A 175 7.38 -30.19 -19.80
N LYS A 176 8.54 -30.02 -20.45
CA LYS A 176 9.81 -29.83 -19.77
C LYS A 176 9.87 -28.44 -19.13
N GLU A 177 10.28 -28.39 -17.87
CA GLU A 177 10.54 -27.13 -17.18
C GLU A 177 11.81 -26.48 -17.77
N ILE A 178 11.66 -25.30 -18.38
CA ILE A 178 12.75 -24.52 -18.96
C ILE A 178 13.38 -23.61 -17.90
N GLY A 179 12.57 -23.07 -16.99
CA GLY A 179 13.01 -22.03 -16.09
C GLY A 179 12.01 -21.66 -15.00
N PRO A 180 12.39 -20.70 -14.14
CA PRO A 180 11.52 -20.23 -13.08
C PRO A 180 10.27 -19.53 -13.65
N PRO A 181 9.19 -19.42 -12.86
CA PRO A 181 7.99 -18.72 -13.28
C PRO A 181 8.25 -17.30 -13.79
N LEU A 182 7.53 -16.92 -14.86
CA LEU A 182 7.72 -15.65 -15.56
C LEU A 182 7.50 -14.42 -14.64
N GLY A 183 6.53 -14.51 -13.73
CA GLY A 183 6.24 -13.48 -12.73
C GLY A 183 7.40 -13.26 -11.75
N HIS A 184 8.11 -14.32 -11.36
CA HIS A 184 9.31 -14.20 -10.52
C HIS A 184 10.42 -13.45 -11.25
N ARG A 185 10.69 -13.83 -12.51
CA ARG A 185 11.69 -13.14 -13.36
C ARG A 185 11.36 -11.66 -13.53
N LEU A 186 10.10 -11.34 -13.86
CA LEU A 186 9.65 -9.96 -13.99
C LEU A 186 9.88 -9.16 -12.70
N LEU A 187 9.51 -9.71 -11.54
CA LEU A 187 9.71 -9.03 -10.25
C LEU A 187 11.19 -8.85 -9.92
N ASP A 188 12.05 -9.83 -10.20
CA ASP A 188 13.50 -9.72 -10.02
C ASP A 188 14.10 -8.63 -10.91
N VAL A 189 13.66 -8.54 -12.17
CA VAL A 189 14.12 -7.53 -13.13
C VAL A 189 13.70 -6.14 -12.70
N VAL A 190 12.43 -5.96 -12.32
CA VAL A 190 11.89 -4.65 -11.92
C VAL A 190 12.48 -4.17 -10.59
N THR A 191 12.70 -5.07 -9.63
CA THR A 191 13.34 -4.72 -8.35
C THR A 191 14.80 -4.30 -8.54
N LYS A 192 15.52 -4.90 -9.49
CA LYS A 192 16.86 -4.43 -9.89
C LYS A 192 16.81 -3.07 -10.59
N TYR A 193 15.80 -2.81 -11.44
CA TYR A 193 15.61 -1.50 -12.08
C TYR A 193 15.38 -0.35 -11.09
N MET A 194 14.92 -0.62 -9.87
CA MET A 194 14.86 0.39 -8.81
C MET A 194 16.23 0.97 -8.43
N PHE A 195 17.33 0.25 -8.71
CA PHE A 195 18.69 0.65 -8.35
C PHE A 195 19.62 0.68 -9.57
N PHE A 196 19.05 0.86 -10.77
CA PHE A 196 19.80 0.87 -12.01
C PHE A 196 20.37 2.26 -12.29
N ALA A 197 21.69 2.33 -12.51
CA ALA A 197 22.41 3.55 -12.85
C ALA A 197 21.94 4.08 -14.22
N ALA A 198 22.06 5.40 -14.41
CA ALA A 198 21.55 6.12 -15.59
C ALA A 198 20.02 6.05 -15.82
N PHE A 199 19.26 5.32 -15.00
CA PHE A 199 17.80 5.17 -15.13
C PHE A 199 17.04 5.72 -13.91
N THR A 200 17.01 4.99 -12.79
CA THR A 200 16.41 5.45 -11.52
C THR A 200 17.43 6.16 -10.64
N LEU A 201 18.71 5.87 -10.85
CA LEU A 201 19.85 6.54 -10.24
C LEU A 201 20.60 7.38 -11.29
N PRO A 202 21.42 8.35 -10.85
CA PRO A 202 22.24 9.16 -11.76
C PRO A 202 23.20 8.27 -12.55
N SER A 203 23.59 8.73 -13.74
CA SER A 203 24.60 8.07 -14.56
C SER A 203 25.93 8.00 -13.81
N ARG A 204 26.63 6.87 -13.97
CA ARG A 204 27.96 6.63 -13.44
C ARG A 204 28.83 6.16 -14.60
N GLU A 205 30.04 6.67 -14.64
CA GLU A 205 31.05 6.23 -15.60
C GLU A 205 32.04 5.33 -14.87
N THR A 206 32.38 4.19 -15.47
CA THR A 206 33.47 3.32 -15.03
C THR A 206 34.81 4.01 -15.32
N GLU A 207 35.92 3.51 -14.76
CA GLU A 207 37.28 4.06 -15.00
C GLU A 207 37.63 4.14 -16.50
N ASP A 208 37.01 3.28 -17.32
CA ASP A 208 37.15 3.24 -18.79
C ASP A 208 36.25 4.25 -19.55
N GLY A 209 35.52 5.14 -18.87
CA GLY A 209 34.59 6.11 -19.49
C GLY A 209 33.31 5.50 -20.08
N LYS A 210 33.00 4.24 -19.75
CA LYS A 210 31.76 3.55 -20.16
C LYS A 210 30.66 3.70 -19.10
N PRO A 211 29.37 3.64 -19.46
CA PRO A 211 28.30 3.64 -18.48
C PRO A 211 28.37 2.39 -17.60
N ASP A 212 28.40 2.59 -16.29
CA ASP A 212 28.37 1.52 -15.29
C ASP A 212 26.96 0.92 -15.22
N LEU A 213 26.82 -0.36 -15.56
CA LEU A 213 25.56 -1.12 -15.54
C LEU A 213 25.44 -1.98 -14.26
N GLU A 214 26.40 -1.89 -13.33
CA GLU A 214 26.36 -2.67 -12.10
C GLU A 214 25.25 -2.18 -11.17
N ILE A 215 24.43 -3.12 -10.70
CA ILE A 215 23.33 -2.84 -9.77
C ILE A 215 23.92 -2.57 -8.39
N THR A 216 24.13 -1.29 -8.07
CA THR A 216 24.55 -0.84 -6.74
C THR A 216 23.32 -0.47 -5.90
N LEU A 217 23.15 -1.11 -4.74
CA LEU A 217 22.03 -0.86 -3.83
C LEU A 217 22.16 0.49 -3.08
N LYS A 218 22.01 1.60 -3.81
CA LYS A 218 22.05 2.96 -3.27
C LYS A 218 20.65 3.51 -3.07
N VAL A 219 20.35 3.96 -1.86
CA VAL A 219 19.04 4.53 -1.49
C VAL A 219 18.78 5.83 -2.27
N TRP A 220 17.55 6.04 -2.76
CA TRP A 220 17.17 7.19 -3.58
C TRP A 220 17.33 8.55 -2.89
N HIS A 221 17.08 8.58 -1.59
CA HIS A 221 17.16 9.79 -0.77
C HIS A 221 17.84 9.53 0.56
N SER A 222 18.43 10.58 1.12
CA SER A 222 18.96 10.56 2.47
C SER A 222 17.85 10.43 3.51
N GLY A 223 18.18 9.83 4.65
CA GLY A 223 17.27 9.48 5.73
C GLY A 223 17.69 8.16 6.35
N VAL A 224 16.75 7.25 6.53
CA VAL A 224 17.02 5.91 7.05
C VAL A 224 17.92 5.15 6.09
N GLY A 225 19.00 4.55 6.60
CA GLY A 225 19.91 3.72 5.83
C GLY A 225 20.85 4.45 4.84
N SER A 226 20.74 5.78 4.68
CA SER A 226 21.67 6.56 3.86
C SER A 226 21.81 8.01 4.36
N GLY A 227 23.06 8.43 4.60
CA GLY A 227 23.37 9.81 4.99
C GLY A 227 23.38 10.81 3.83
N SER A 228 23.51 10.35 2.58
CA SER A 228 23.59 11.23 1.40
C SER A 228 22.55 10.83 0.34
N SER A 229 22.01 11.83 -0.36
CA SER A 229 21.12 11.61 -1.50
C SER A 229 21.93 11.67 -2.81
N PRO A 230 21.79 10.71 -3.73
CA PRO A 230 22.26 10.87 -5.10
C PRO A 230 21.61 12.11 -5.76
N TYR A 231 22.33 12.74 -6.68
CA TYR A 231 21.84 13.89 -7.44
C TYR A 231 20.90 13.45 -8.58
N CYS A 232 19.66 13.13 -8.23
CA CYS A 232 18.65 12.67 -9.20
C CYS A 232 18.03 13.83 -9.99
N THR A 233 17.90 13.66 -11.30
CA THR A 233 17.22 14.60 -12.21
C THR A 233 15.70 14.37 -12.21
N ALA A 234 14.94 15.28 -12.84
CA ALA A 234 13.50 15.11 -13.04
C ALA A 234 13.14 13.82 -13.79
N GLU A 235 14.01 13.37 -14.70
CA GLU A 235 13.83 12.12 -15.44
C GLU A 235 14.00 10.90 -14.52
N ASN A 236 15.01 10.91 -13.65
CA ASN A 236 15.19 9.84 -12.66
C ASN A 236 13.95 9.70 -11.77
N PHE A 237 13.36 10.81 -11.30
CA PHE A 237 12.11 10.76 -10.52
C PHE A 237 10.94 10.15 -11.30
N ARG A 238 10.83 10.44 -12.59
CA ARG A 238 9.81 9.85 -13.46
C ARG A 238 10.03 8.35 -13.61
N ASN A 239 11.27 7.91 -13.79
CA ASN A 239 11.63 6.50 -13.92
C ASN A 239 11.41 5.73 -12.60
N GLN A 240 11.73 6.35 -11.46
CA GLN A 240 11.42 5.82 -10.13
C GLN A 240 9.91 5.61 -9.96
N TYR A 241 9.10 6.57 -10.42
CA TYR A 241 7.65 6.47 -10.38
C TYR A 241 7.12 5.31 -11.23
N GLU A 242 7.54 5.20 -12.49
CA GLU A 242 7.06 4.13 -13.39
C GLU A 242 7.48 2.73 -12.88
N THR A 243 8.68 2.63 -12.29
CA THR A 243 9.17 1.38 -11.67
C THR A 243 8.33 1.00 -10.44
N ALA A 244 8.12 1.94 -9.51
CA ALA A 244 7.30 1.71 -8.32
C ALA A 244 5.83 1.42 -8.66
N ARG A 245 5.31 2.10 -9.69
CA ARG A 245 3.95 1.89 -10.20
C ARG A 245 3.76 0.49 -10.77
N LEU A 246 4.74 -0.03 -11.52
CA LEU A 246 4.68 -1.40 -12.03
C LEU A 246 4.65 -2.41 -10.89
N LEU A 247 5.52 -2.24 -9.88
CA LEU A 247 5.51 -3.12 -8.70
C LEU A 247 4.18 -3.09 -7.94
N LEU A 248 3.62 -1.90 -7.73
CA LEU A 248 2.29 -1.74 -7.12
C LEU A 248 1.20 -2.40 -7.97
N THR A 249 1.29 -2.28 -9.30
CA THR A 249 0.33 -2.90 -10.22
C THR A 249 0.41 -4.42 -10.21
N MET A 250 1.61 -5.00 -10.14
CA MET A 250 1.78 -6.45 -9.96
C MET A 250 1.21 -6.92 -8.62
N ALA A 251 1.23 -6.06 -7.59
CA ALA A 251 0.68 -6.33 -6.27
C ALA A 251 -0.83 -6.05 -6.15
N SER A 252 -1.51 -5.49 -7.15
CA SER A 252 -2.87 -4.97 -7.01
C SER A 252 -4.00 -6.00 -7.15
N ARG A 253 -3.69 -7.29 -7.32
CA ARG A 253 -4.69 -8.36 -7.51
C ARG A 253 -5.84 -8.33 -6.48
N THR A 254 -5.55 -7.97 -5.24
CA THR A 254 -6.55 -7.91 -4.16
C THR A 254 -7.66 -6.88 -4.39
N MET A 255 -7.43 -5.87 -5.24
CA MET A 255 -8.45 -4.88 -5.64
C MET A 255 -9.53 -5.47 -6.54
N TYR A 256 -9.25 -6.61 -7.20
CA TYR A 256 -10.16 -7.28 -8.13
C TYR A 256 -10.86 -8.49 -7.50
N ILE A 257 -10.67 -8.69 -6.19
CA ILE A 257 -11.27 -9.78 -5.43
C ILE A 257 -12.32 -9.20 -4.49
N ARG A 258 -13.38 -9.96 -4.21
CA ARG A 258 -14.41 -9.53 -3.26
C ARG A 258 -13.84 -9.41 -1.84
N PRO A 259 -14.23 -8.38 -1.05
CA PRO A 259 -13.63 -8.11 0.26
C PRO A 259 -13.63 -9.28 1.25
N ASP A 260 -14.64 -10.15 1.19
CA ASP A 260 -14.78 -11.36 2.01
C ASP A 260 -13.72 -12.43 1.70
N GLN A 261 -13.18 -12.43 0.48
CA GLN A 261 -12.19 -13.41 0.01
C GLN A 261 -10.75 -12.90 0.11
N VAL A 262 -10.53 -11.58 0.26
CA VAL A 262 -9.19 -10.97 0.26
C VAL A 262 -8.28 -11.56 1.33
N ALA A 263 -8.80 -11.85 2.53
CA ALA A 263 -8.00 -12.40 3.62
C ALA A 263 -7.53 -13.84 3.37
N MET A 264 -8.21 -14.59 2.50
CA MET A 264 -7.88 -15.97 2.15
C MET A 264 -7.13 -16.09 0.82
N ALA A 265 -7.19 -15.06 -0.03
CA ALA A 265 -6.59 -15.08 -1.35
C ALA A 265 -5.07 -14.90 -1.29
N ASP A 266 -4.33 -15.83 -1.89
CA ASP A 266 -2.89 -15.68 -2.09
C ASP A 266 -2.60 -14.70 -3.24
N ASN A 267 -1.85 -13.65 -2.92
CA ASN A 267 -1.29 -12.76 -3.92
C ASN A 267 0.14 -13.20 -4.21
N LYS A 268 0.29 -14.06 -5.21
CA LYS A 268 1.57 -14.69 -5.59
C LYS A 268 2.70 -13.67 -5.83
N ALA A 269 2.39 -12.48 -6.34
CA ALA A 269 3.37 -11.41 -6.50
C ALA A 269 3.90 -10.91 -5.16
N LEU A 270 3.01 -10.62 -4.21
CA LEU A 270 3.38 -10.22 -2.86
C LEU A 270 4.05 -11.36 -2.08
N THR A 271 3.58 -12.60 -2.24
CA THR A 271 4.22 -13.78 -1.65
C THR A 271 5.67 -13.89 -2.10
N TYR A 272 5.95 -13.76 -3.40
CA TYR A 272 7.33 -13.79 -3.91
C TYR A 272 8.16 -12.61 -3.38
N LEU A 273 7.66 -11.37 -3.56
CA LEU A 273 8.36 -10.14 -3.13
C LEU A 273 8.71 -10.21 -1.64
N THR A 274 7.77 -10.61 -0.80
CA THR A 274 7.92 -10.54 0.66
C THR A 274 8.66 -11.72 1.28
N THR A 275 8.89 -12.82 0.56
CA THR A 275 9.48 -14.04 1.15
C THR A 275 10.73 -14.57 0.45
N ARG A 276 10.92 -14.30 -0.85
CA ARG A 276 12.00 -14.92 -1.64
C ARG A 276 13.12 -13.94 -2.02
N ILE A 277 12.86 -12.64 -2.10
CA ILE A 277 13.86 -11.65 -2.49
C ILE A 277 14.95 -11.51 -1.43
N ASN A 278 16.18 -11.26 -1.89
CA ASN A 278 17.33 -11.01 -1.03
C ASN A 278 17.05 -9.86 -0.03
N GLN A 279 17.27 -10.12 1.26
CA GLN A 279 17.05 -9.16 2.35
C GLN A 279 17.76 -7.81 2.13
N ARG A 280 18.94 -7.79 1.51
CA ARG A 280 19.68 -6.55 1.22
C ARG A 280 18.92 -5.66 0.23
N ILE A 281 18.33 -6.26 -0.81
CA ILE A 281 17.51 -5.55 -1.80
C ILE A 281 16.25 -5.02 -1.11
N ILE A 282 15.57 -5.84 -0.31
CA ILE A 282 14.36 -5.42 0.43
C ILE A 282 14.66 -4.24 1.37
N ASN A 283 15.77 -4.29 2.10
CA ASN A 283 16.20 -3.19 2.96
C ASN A 283 16.43 -1.90 2.16
N ALA A 284 17.08 -2.00 1.00
CA ALA A 284 17.29 -0.87 0.11
C ALA A 284 15.96 -0.32 -0.45
N ILE A 285 15.03 -1.19 -0.85
CA ILE A 285 13.69 -0.80 -1.33
C ILE A 285 12.96 -0.05 -0.22
N ASN A 286 12.87 -0.64 0.98
CA ASN A 286 12.24 -0.03 2.14
C ASN A 286 12.82 1.36 2.46
N CYS A 287 14.14 1.49 2.50
CA CYS A 287 14.79 2.77 2.76
C CYS A 287 14.50 3.80 1.64
N SER A 288 14.53 3.39 0.37
CA SER A 288 14.25 4.27 -0.77
C SER A 288 12.81 4.79 -0.73
N LEU A 289 11.83 3.90 -0.54
CA LEU A 289 10.42 4.27 -0.46
C LEU A 289 10.15 5.14 0.77
N LEU A 290 10.63 4.71 1.94
CA LEU A 290 10.44 5.42 3.21
C LEU A 290 11.02 6.83 3.16
N ASN A 291 12.27 6.98 2.70
CA ASN A 291 12.91 8.29 2.64
C ASN A 291 12.22 9.22 1.63
N THR A 292 11.73 8.68 0.51
CA THR A 292 10.92 9.44 -0.47
C THR A 292 9.66 10.01 0.17
N VAL A 293 8.94 9.19 0.95
CA VAL A 293 7.70 9.61 1.62
C VAL A 293 7.99 10.58 2.77
N MET A 294 8.88 10.24 3.69
CA MET A 294 9.10 11.03 4.91
C MET A 294 9.78 12.38 4.64
N ARG A 295 10.58 12.47 3.58
CA ARG A 295 11.25 13.73 3.20
C ARG A 295 10.31 14.70 2.50
N PHE A 296 9.23 14.22 1.89
CA PHE A 296 8.33 15.08 1.13
C PHE A 296 7.68 16.17 1.99
N GLN A 297 7.73 17.41 1.52
CA GLN A 297 7.16 18.59 2.20
C GLN A 297 5.95 19.09 1.41
N PRO A 298 4.71 18.89 1.89
CA PRO A 298 3.52 19.31 1.15
C PRO A 298 3.33 20.82 1.12
N THR A 299 3.83 21.53 2.14
CA THR A 299 3.56 22.95 2.40
C THR A 299 4.49 23.94 1.69
N VAL A 300 5.62 23.48 1.14
CA VAL A 300 6.56 24.36 0.42
C VAL A 300 6.08 24.63 -1.02
N TRP A 301 5.10 23.88 -1.52
CA TRP A 301 4.60 23.98 -2.89
C TRP A 301 3.10 24.30 -2.91
N SER A 302 2.83 25.62 -2.89
CA SER A 302 1.60 26.33 -3.25
C SER A 302 0.76 26.88 -2.09
N PRO A 303 0.74 28.22 -2.00
CA PRO A 303 -0.51 28.94 -2.10
C PRO A 303 -0.45 29.86 -3.33
N MET A 304 -1.50 29.81 -4.16
CA MET A 304 -1.67 30.56 -5.41
C MET A 304 -0.95 29.96 -6.64
N ILE A 305 -1.52 28.87 -7.16
CA ILE A 305 -1.95 28.69 -8.56
C ILE A 305 -2.58 27.30 -8.58
N ASP A 306 -3.91 27.30 -8.60
CA ASP A 306 -4.68 26.12 -8.98
C ASP A 306 -4.68 26.09 -10.52
N TRP A 307 -4.02 25.09 -11.10
CA TRP A 307 -4.19 24.71 -12.50
C TRP A 307 -4.11 23.19 -12.59
N GLU A 308 -5.22 22.56 -12.92
CA GLU A 308 -5.46 21.12 -12.91
C GLU A 308 -4.64 20.30 -13.93
N ALA A 309 -3.55 20.82 -14.50
CA ALA A 309 -2.88 20.17 -15.65
C ALA A 309 -1.34 20.02 -15.59
N ARG A 310 -0.72 20.19 -14.41
CA ARG A 310 0.55 19.51 -14.08
C ARG A 310 0.33 18.71 -12.81
N ARG A 311 -0.05 17.44 -12.95
CA ARG A 311 0.13 16.46 -11.87
C ARG A 311 1.56 16.62 -11.37
N ASP A 312 1.75 17.10 -10.14
CA ASP A 312 3.07 17.14 -9.53
C ASP A 312 3.60 15.70 -9.51
N ASN A 313 4.45 15.34 -10.46
CA ASN A 313 4.97 13.96 -10.60
C ASN A 313 5.57 13.45 -9.27
N LYS A 314 6.07 14.37 -8.43
CA LYS A 314 6.54 14.09 -7.07
C LYS A 314 5.43 13.65 -6.11
N LYS A 315 4.26 14.28 -6.16
CA LYS A 315 3.09 13.89 -5.33
C LYS A 315 2.62 12.48 -5.67
N VAL A 316 2.53 12.18 -6.97
CA VAL A 316 2.13 10.84 -7.46
C VAL A 316 3.18 9.78 -7.11
N LEU A 317 4.48 10.11 -7.24
CA LEU A 317 5.58 9.24 -6.78
C LEU A 317 5.46 8.93 -5.29
N VAL A 318 5.29 9.95 -4.45
CA VAL A 318 5.19 9.78 -2.99
C VAL A 318 3.99 8.92 -2.60
N SER A 319 2.82 9.17 -3.18
CA SER A 319 1.63 8.34 -2.96
C SER A 319 1.85 6.89 -3.39
N THR A 320 2.44 6.67 -4.57
CA THR A 320 2.77 5.33 -5.07
C THR A 320 3.76 4.60 -4.17
N CYS A 321 4.81 5.29 -3.71
CA CYS A 321 5.79 4.74 -2.78
C CYS A 321 5.16 4.35 -1.44
N LEU A 322 4.29 5.21 -0.89
CA LEU A 322 3.58 4.93 0.36
C LEU A 322 2.65 3.73 0.22
N GLN A 323 1.85 3.67 -0.85
CA GLN A 323 0.94 2.56 -1.12
C GLN A 323 1.68 1.24 -1.32
N PHE A 324 2.75 1.22 -2.12
CA PHE A 324 3.54 0.01 -2.33
C PHE A 324 4.23 -0.45 -1.03
N LEU A 325 4.75 0.49 -0.23
CA LEU A 325 5.33 0.19 1.07
C LEU A 325 4.30 -0.44 2.01
N LEU A 326 3.09 0.14 2.09
CA LEU A 326 1.98 -0.36 2.90
C LEU A 326 1.55 -1.77 2.49
N VAL A 327 1.23 -1.96 1.22
CA VAL A 327 0.76 -3.26 0.71
C VAL A 327 1.81 -4.34 0.96
N SER A 328 3.10 -4.02 0.78
CA SER A 328 4.20 -4.96 1.03
C SER A 328 4.40 -5.26 2.52
N MET A 329 4.14 -4.30 3.42
CA MET A 329 4.29 -4.49 4.88
C MET A 329 3.10 -5.23 5.52
N VAL A 330 1.88 -4.90 5.11
CA VAL A 330 0.62 -5.43 5.68
C VAL A 330 0.39 -6.87 5.23
N TYR A 331 0.87 -7.24 4.04
CA TYR A 331 0.64 -8.56 3.48
C TYR A 331 1.08 -9.68 4.43
N ILE A 332 0.18 -10.64 4.65
CA ILE A 332 0.43 -11.85 5.45
C ILE A 332 0.63 -13.00 4.46
N PRO A 333 1.86 -13.50 4.29
CA PRO A 333 2.12 -14.62 3.40
C PRO A 333 1.38 -15.89 3.85
N PRO A 334 0.96 -16.74 2.91
CA PRO A 334 0.37 -18.04 3.24
C PRO A 334 1.37 -18.92 4.02
N LEU A 335 0.83 -19.93 4.70
CA LEU A 335 1.66 -20.93 5.39
C LEU A 335 2.58 -21.62 4.38
N GLY A 336 3.84 -21.82 4.78
CA GLY A 336 4.82 -22.52 3.94
C GLY A 336 4.48 -24.00 3.75
N PRO A 337 5.21 -24.70 2.86
CA PRO A 337 4.98 -26.12 2.59
C PRO A 337 5.08 -27.01 3.84
N ASP A 338 5.87 -26.59 4.84
CA ASP A 338 6.00 -27.27 6.13
C ASP A 338 4.86 -26.96 7.13
N GLY A 339 3.82 -26.23 6.71
CA GLY A 339 2.75 -25.72 7.56
C GLY A 339 3.18 -24.58 8.51
N LYS A 340 4.41 -24.09 8.39
CA LYS A 340 4.95 -23.01 9.24
C LYS A 340 4.65 -21.63 8.66
N SER A 341 4.39 -20.66 9.53
CA SER A 341 4.25 -19.25 9.13
C SER A 341 5.54 -18.72 8.52
N VAL A 342 5.45 -18.16 7.31
CA VAL A 342 6.57 -17.52 6.62
C VAL A 342 6.65 -16.06 7.04
N LYS A 343 7.85 -15.59 7.39
CA LYS A 343 8.06 -14.20 7.80
C LYS A 343 8.04 -13.27 6.57
N ASN A 344 7.21 -12.23 6.63
CA ASN A 344 7.28 -11.12 5.68
C ASN A 344 8.58 -10.32 5.92
N LEU A 345 9.49 -10.33 4.94
CA LEU A 345 10.80 -9.70 5.00
C LEU A 345 10.74 -8.16 4.95
N PHE A 346 9.74 -7.58 4.28
CA PHE A 346 9.51 -6.12 4.27
C PHE A 346 9.11 -5.63 5.66
N ARG A 347 8.14 -6.33 6.29
CA ARG A 347 7.72 -6.03 7.66
C ARG A 347 8.83 -6.28 8.66
N ASN A 348 9.60 -7.35 8.51
CA ASN A 348 10.74 -7.68 9.37
C ASN A 348 11.85 -6.62 9.28
N SER A 349 12.13 -6.12 8.07
CA SER A 349 13.08 -5.03 7.85
C SER A 349 12.69 -3.77 8.63
N MET A 350 11.42 -3.34 8.56
CA MET A 350 10.91 -2.20 9.33
C MET A 350 10.89 -2.44 10.84
N ALA A 351 10.55 -3.66 11.27
CA ALA A 351 10.60 -4.07 12.67
C ALA A 351 12.03 -4.07 13.24
N SER A 352 13.04 -4.24 12.39
CA SER A 352 14.44 -4.29 12.80
C SER A 352 15.04 -2.91 13.08
N LEU A 353 14.44 -1.82 12.59
CA LEU A 353 14.89 -0.45 12.85
C LEU A 353 14.99 -0.18 14.35
N PHE A 354 16.07 0.48 14.78
CA PHE A 354 16.35 0.68 16.20
C PHE A 354 17.03 2.01 16.53
N ARG A 355 17.54 2.75 15.55
CA ARG A 355 18.29 3.99 15.81
C ARG A 355 17.30 5.10 16.16
N PRO A 356 17.55 5.87 17.24
CA PRO A 356 16.69 7.00 17.61
C PRO A 356 16.58 8.05 16.49
N ASP A 357 17.66 8.34 15.76
CA ASP A 357 17.66 9.29 14.65
C ASP A 357 16.71 8.86 13.52
N ASP A 358 16.69 7.56 13.21
CA ASP A 358 15.76 6.98 12.22
C ASP A 358 14.31 7.17 12.70
N PHE A 359 14.04 6.92 13.99
CA PHE A 359 12.71 7.11 14.57
C PHE A 359 12.28 8.58 14.59
N GLN A 360 13.20 9.50 14.88
CA GLN A 360 12.94 10.93 14.83
C GLN A 360 12.62 11.38 13.41
N PHE A 361 13.39 10.93 12.42
CA PHE A 361 13.16 11.22 11.00
C PHE A 361 11.79 10.72 10.53
N ILE A 362 11.44 9.46 10.84
CA ILE A 362 10.14 8.87 10.50
C ILE A 362 9.00 9.65 11.18
N ASN A 363 9.12 9.89 12.48
CA ASN A 363 8.12 10.64 13.24
C ASN A 363 7.88 12.04 12.65
N HIS A 364 8.95 12.76 12.30
CA HIS A 364 8.85 14.09 11.71
C HIS A 364 8.12 14.07 10.36
N GLY A 365 8.39 13.08 9.51
CA GLY A 365 7.68 12.89 8.24
C GLY A 365 6.19 12.59 8.41
N ILE A 366 5.85 11.65 9.31
CA ILE A 366 4.46 11.31 9.63
C ILE A 366 3.71 12.52 10.20
N LYS A 367 4.28 13.18 11.22
CA LYS A 367 3.64 14.30 11.91
C LYS A 367 3.38 15.46 10.96
N ARG A 368 4.31 15.76 10.04
CA ARG A 368 4.14 16.80 9.02
C ARG A 368 2.87 16.64 8.19
N VAL A 369 2.48 15.41 7.86
CA VAL A 369 1.26 15.15 7.06
C VAL A 369 0.01 15.16 7.94
N LEU A 370 0.07 14.51 9.11
CA LEU A 370 -1.12 14.35 9.97
C LEU A 370 -1.47 15.60 10.79
N GLU A 371 -0.51 16.50 11.03
CA GLU A 371 -0.72 17.72 11.82
C GLU A 371 -1.29 18.89 10.98
N GLN A 372 -1.32 18.77 9.65
CA GLN A 372 -1.81 19.83 8.75
C GLN A 372 -3.22 20.32 9.09
N PRO A 373 -4.25 19.47 9.24
CA PRO A 373 -5.60 19.95 9.48
C PRO A 373 -5.76 20.50 10.92
N VAL A 374 -4.93 20.03 11.86
CA VAL A 374 -4.89 20.53 13.24
C VAL A 374 -4.29 21.94 13.28
N SER A 375 -3.23 22.19 12.49
CA SER A 375 -2.52 23.47 12.42
C SER A 375 -3.19 24.51 11.52
N ALA A 376 -3.89 24.09 10.46
CA ALA A 376 -4.56 24.99 9.51
C ALA A 376 -5.65 25.85 10.18
N ASN A 377 -6.21 25.41 11.31
CA ASN A 377 -7.13 26.22 12.12
C ASN A 377 -6.49 27.48 12.74
N ARG A 378 -5.18 27.68 12.60
CA ARG A 378 -4.45 28.89 13.04
C ARG A 378 -4.11 29.87 11.91
N SER A 379 -4.46 29.56 10.66
CA SER A 379 -4.11 30.36 9.49
C SER A 379 -5.35 30.92 8.81
N PHE A 380 -5.34 32.22 8.47
CA PHE A 380 -6.42 32.92 7.75
C PHE A 380 -6.60 32.49 6.27
N ILE A 381 -5.99 31.37 5.86
CA ILE A 381 -6.00 30.86 4.48
C ILE A 381 -7.17 29.87 4.34
N PRO A 382 -7.95 29.93 3.24
CA PRO A 382 -9.13 29.08 3.07
C PRO A 382 -8.77 27.59 3.23
N LYS A 383 -9.67 26.87 3.90
CA LYS A 383 -9.54 25.45 4.23
C LYS A 383 -9.40 24.64 2.95
N SER A 384 -8.23 24.06 2.71
CA SER A 384 -8.16 22.87 1.87
C SER A 384 -8.65 21.70 2.73
N ASP A 385 -9.97 21.46 2.69
CA ASP A 385 -10.69 20.56 3.61
C ASP A 385 -10.30 19.07 3.49
N LYS A 386 -9.37 18.69 2.62
CA LYS A 386 -8.98 17.30 2.39
C LYS A 386 -7.47 17.12 2.34
N VAL A 387 -6.90 16.63 3.44
CA VAL A 387 -5.56 16.02 3.39
C VAL A 387 -5.73 14.65 2.74
N GLU A 388 -5.61 14.59 1.42
CA GLU A 388 -5.82 13.37 0.62
C GLU A 388 -4.98 12.18 1.11
N TRP A 389 -3.83 12.44 1.74
CA TRP A 389 -2.86 11.40 2.15
C TRP A 389 -2.97 10.97 3.61
N ALA A 390 -3.86 11.58 4.38
CA ALA A 390 -4.02 11.25 5.80
C ALA A 390 -4.39 9.76 6.04
N PRO A 391 -5.28 9.12 5.25
CA PRO A 391 -5.62 7.70 5.45
C PRO A 391 -4.41 6.76 5.28
N ASP A 392 -3.63 6.96 4.21
CA ASP A 392 -2.45 6.13 3.93
C ASP A 392 -1.37 6.36 5.00
N MET A 393 -1.17 7.61 5.43
CA MET A 393 -0.20 7.93 6.48
C MET A 393 -0.61 7.40 7.85
N LEU A 394 -1.90 7.41 8.19
CA LEU A 394 -2.42 6.77 9.41
C LEU A 394 -2.23 5.27 9.37
N SER A 395 -2.48 4.63 8.22
CA SER A 395 -2.22 3.20 8.02
C SER A 395 -0.75 2.88 8.25
N PHE A 396 0.15 3.72 7.74
CA PHE A 396 1.59 3.53 7.91
C PHE A 396 2.03 3.70 9.36
N LEU A 397 1.54 4.74 10.05
CA LEU A 397 1.78 4.93 11.47
C LEU A 397 1.30 3.72 12.27
N TRP A 398 0.10 3.21 11.97
CA TRP A 398 -0.46 2.05 12.66
C TRP A 398 0.43 0.81 12.49
N GLU A 399 0.83 0.52 11.26
CA GLU A 399 1.73 -0.61 10.98
C GLU A 399 3.09 -0.46 11.64
N MET A 400 3.68 0.74 11.65
CA MET A 400 4.95 1.00 12.34
C MET A 400 4.84 0.78 13.85
N VAL A 401 3.75 1.23 14.47
CA VAL A 401 3.49 1.03 15.91
C VAL A 401 3.26 -0.44 16.25
N GLN A 402 2.63 -1.21 15.35
CA GLN A 402 2.41 -2.64 15.55
C GLN A 402 3.67 -3.50 15.31
N CYS A 403 4.38 -3.27 14.21
CA CYS A 403 5.50 -4.12 13.82
C CYS A 403 6.79 -3.79 14.57
N ASN A 404 7.01 -2.54 14.98
CA ASN A 404 8.23 -2.11 15.66
C ASN A 404 7.94 -1.65 17.11
N LYS A 405 8.09 -2.58 18.05
CA LYS A 405 7.93 -2.30 19.49
C LYS A 405 8.89 -1.24 20.02
N LYS A 406 10.09 -1.10 19.44
CA LYS A 406 11.09 -0.09 19.84
C LYS A 406 10.62 1.31 19.43
N PHE A 407 10.08 1.44 18.21
CA PHE A 407 9.47 2.70 17.75
C PHE A 407 8.28 3.09 18.63
N ARG A 408 7.37 2.15 18.93
CA ARG A 408 6.25 2.40 19.84
C ARG A 408 6.72 2.88 21.21
N ARG A 409 7.72 2.22 21.80
CA ARG A 409 8.31 2.62 23.08
C ARG A 409 8.97 3.99 23.01
N TYR A 410 9.72 4.28 21.94
CA TYR A 410 10.29 5.60 21.68
C TYR A 410 9.21 6.69 21.68
N LEU A 411 8.08 6.48 21.01
CA LEU A 411 6.97 7.45 21.02
C LEU A 411 6.41 7.70 22.42
N CYS A 412 6.27 6.64 23.23
CA CYS A 412 5.74 6.74 24.59
C CYS A 412 6.72 7.42 25.55
N ASP A 413 8.00 7.00 25.54
CA ASP A 413 9.05 7.50 26.44
C ASP A 413 9.37 8.99 26.17
N THR A 414 9.32 9.44 24.92
CA THR A 414 9.65 10.82 24.51
C THR A 414 8.46 11.78 24.58
N ARG A 415 7.30 11.35 25.10
CA ARG A 415 6.02 12.08 25.10
C ARG A 415 5.47 12.47 23.71
N ILE A 416 6.12 12.10 22.61
CA ILE A 416 5.62 12.32 21.24
C ILE A 416 4.25 11.63 21.06
N ALA A 417 3.99 10.52 21.76
CA ALA A 417 2.68 9.87 21.78
C ALA A 417 1.55 10.79 22.26
N MET A 418 1.83 11.82 23.08
CA MET A 418 0.85 12.82 23.51
C MET A 418 0.50 13.81 22.39
N ASP A 419 1.41 14.09 21.47
CA ASP A 419 1.11 14.87 20.27
C ASP A 419 0.21 14.07 19.33
N TYR A 420 0.56 12.80 19.11
CA TYR A 420 -0.28 11.89 18.32
C TYR A 420 -1.65 11.68 18.96
N PHE A 421 -1.75 11.66 20.29
CA PHE A 421 -3.04 11.60 20.98
C PHE A 421 -3.98 12.72 20.52
N VAL A 422 -3.50 13.96 20.47
CA VAL A 422 -4.30 15.11 20.01
C VAL A 422 -4.66 14.97 18.53
N ILE A 423 -3.68 14.63 17.69
CA ILE A 423 -3.88 14.47 16.24
C ILE A 423 -4.90 13.36 15.93
N LEU A 424 -4.79 12.20 16.58
CA LEU A 424 -5.68 11.07 16.36
C LEU A 424 -7.10 11.39 16.84
N LEU A 425 -7.24 12.04 18.00
CA LEU A 425 -8.56 12.47 18.48
C LEU A 425 -9.20 13.51 17.56
N TYR A 426 -8.43 14.39 16.91
CA TYR A 426 -8.95 15.29 15.88
C TYR A 426 -9.63 14.49 14.76
N TYR A 427 -8.93 13.51 14.18
CA TYR A 427 -9.47 12.68 13.10
C TYR A 427 -10.69 11.85 13.54
N VAL A 428 -10.72 11.40 14.80
CA VAL A 428 -11.88 10.71 15.38
C VAL A 428 -13.08 11.64 15.46
N VAL A 429 -12.93 12.82 16.06
CA VAL A 429 -14.06 13.75 16.28
C VAL A 429 -14.57 14.32 14.95
N ASP A 430 -13.67 14.68 14.04
CA ASP A 430 -14.02 15.15 12.69
C ASP A 430 -14.77 14.07 11.89
N GLY A 431 -14.30 12.82 11.96
CA GLY A 431 -14.93 11.71 11.24
C GLY A 431 -16.27 11.25 11.82
N ILE A 432 -16.50 11.42 13.12
CA ILE A 432 -17.77 11.10 13.78
C ILE A 432 -18.87 12.11 13.44
N ARG A 433 -18.50 13.39 13.28
CA ARG A 433 -19.44 14.46 12.91
C ARG A 433 -19.82 14.43 11.43
N ASP A 434 -19.06 13.70 10.60
CA ASP A 434 -19.34 13.54 9.19
C ASP A 434 -20.48 12.53 8.94
N THR A 435 -21.60 13.00 8.38
CA THR A 435 -22.77 12.17 8.06
C THR A 435 -22.57 11.30 6.82
N THR A 436 -21.55 11.56 5.99
CA THR A 436 -21.38 10.91 4.67
C THR A 436 -20.78 9.50 4.69
N ASN A 437 -20.47 8.95 5.88
CA ASN A 437 -19.78 7.66 6.06
C ASN A 437 -18.37 7.55 5.46
N THR A 438 -17.88 8.57 4.74
CA THR A 438 -16.59 8.49 4.02
C THR A 438 -15.38 8.44 4.93
N LYS A 439 -15.44 9.08 6.10
CA LYS A 439 -14.34 9.13 7.09
C LYS A 439 -14.31 7.97 8.09
N LEU A 440 -15.21 6.99 7.98
CA LEU A 440 -15.31 5.92 8.97
C LEU A 440 -14.04 5.05 9.08
N GLY A 441 -13.38 4.77 7.95
CA GLY A 441 -12.10 4.07 7.93
C GLY A 441 -11.02 4.82 8.71
N VAL A 442 -10.97 6.14 8.57
CA VAL A 442 -10.03 7.03 9.28
C VAL A 442 -10.29 7.01 10.79
N VAL A 443 -11.55 7.04 11.22
CA VAL A 443 -11.90 6.93 12.64
C VAL A 443 -11.46 5.57 13.20
N ARG A 444 -11.76 4.47 12.49
CA ARG A 444 -11.35 3.11 12.88
C ARG A 444 -9.84 3.01 13.06
N MET A 445 -9.07 3.46 12.07
CA MET A 445 -7.60 3.45 12.15
C MET A 445 -7.08 4.29 13.31
N SER A 446 -7.65 5.48 13.51
CA SER A 446 -7.21 6.39 14.59
C SER A 446 -7.45 5.79 15.97
N VAL A 447 -8.61 5.15 16.18
CA VAL A 447 -8.90 4.42 17.43
C VAL A 447 -7.97 3.23 17.60
N CYS A 448 -7.70 2.44 16.55
CA CYS A 448 -6.79 1.29 16.66
C CYS A 448 -5.33 1.70 16.94
N ILE A 449 -4.88 2.86 16.45
CA ILE A 449 -3.56 3.41 16.80
C ILE A 449 -3.54 3.80 18.28
N LEU A 450 -4.57 4.52 18.76
CA LEU A 450 -4.71 4.86 20.19
C LEU A 450 -4.77 3.62 21.07
N GLN A 451 -5.49 2.58 20.65
CA GLN A 451 -5.52 1.27 21.31
C GLN A 451 -4.12 0.68 21.39
N SER A 452 -3.37 0.68 20.29
CA SER A 452 -2.01 0.15 20.24
C SER A 452 -1.06 0.91 21.19
N LEU A 453 -1.17 2.23 21.27
CA LEU A 453 -0.40 3.08 22.20
C LEU A 453 -0.82 2.85 23.66
N SER A 454 -2.13 2.68 23.91
CA SER A 454 -2.68 2.47 25.26
C SER A 454 -2.15 1.22 25.97
N THR A 455 -1.66 0.23 25.21
CA THR A 455 -1.03 -0.98 25.77
C THR A 455 0.28 -0.68 26.51
N ASP A 456 0.91 0.47 26.28
CA ASP A 456 2.15 0.87 26.94
C ASP A 456 1.86 1.57 28.28
N ARG A 457 2.49 1.09 29.34
CA ARG A 457 2.35 1.65 30.69
C ARG A 457 2.79 3.11 30.76
N VAL A 458 3.86 3.49 30.07
CA VAL A 458 4.42 4.86 30.13
C VAL A 458 3.40 5.85 29.56
N PHE A 459 2.79 5.52 28.42
CA PHE A 459 1.70 6.29 27.84
C PHE A 459 0.54 6.46 28.82
N ALA A 460 0.06 5.36 29.43
CA ALA A 460 -1.04 5.42 30.39
C ALA A 460 -0.71 6.27 31.63
N THR A 461 0.56 6.32 32.06
CA THR A 461 0.99 7.20 33.16
C THR A 461 1.06 8.67 32.76
N HIS A 462 1.43 8.98 31.52
CA HIS A 462 1.41 10.36 31.01
C HIS A 462 0.01 10.95 30.91
N LEU A 463 -1.02 10.11 30.70
CA LEU A 463 -2.41 10.55 30.67
C LEU A 463 -2.92 11.14 32.00
N ARG A 464 -2.23 10.92 33.12
CA ARG A 464 -2.58 11.50 34.42
C ARG A 464 -2.35 13.01 34.49
N ALA A 465 -1.53 13.56 33.60
CA ALA A 465 -1.21 14.98 33.62
C ALA A 465 -2.49 15.83 33.44
N PRO A 466 -2.56 17.01 34.09
CA PRO A 466 -3.68 17.92 33.89
C PRO A 466 -3.71 18.43 32.45
N PHE A 467 -4.90 18.45 31.84
CA PHE A 467 -5.08 18.87 30.46
C PHE A 467 -5.40 20.36 30.39
N ASN A 468 -4.36 21.19 30.41
CA ASN A 468 -4.49 22.65 30.51
C ASN A 468 -4.59 23.37 29.16
N HIS A 469 -4.47 22.65 28.04
CA HIS A 469 -4.35 23.25 26.70
C HIS A 469 -5.62 23.12 25.85
N VAL A 470 -6.79 23.04 26.49
CA VAL A 470 -8.09 22.90 25.81
C VAL A 470 -8.32 24.04 24.81
N ASP A 471 -7.95 25.27 25.19
CA ASP A 471 -8.16 26.46 24.34
C ASP A 471 -7.27 26.45 23.08
N ALA A 472 -6.13 25.77 23.13
CA ALA A 472 -5.21 25.64 22.01
C ALA A 472 -5.64 24.60 20.96
N LEU A 473 -6.66 23.78 21.27
CA LEU A 473 -7.23 22.78 20.38
C LEU A 473 -8.12 23.42 19.28
N PRO A 474 -8.27 22.74 18.14
CA PRO A 474 -9.33 23.03 17.17
C PRO A 474 -10.71 23.13 17.81
N GLU A 475 -11.54 24.07 17.35
CA GLU A 475 -12.89 24.32 17.89
C GLU A 475 -13.75 23.05 17.92
N VAL A 476 -13.61 22.19 16.90
CA VAL A 476 -14.31 20.91 16.78
C VAL A 476 -14.06 19.99 17.97
N MET A 477 -12.86 20.05 18.58
CA MET A 477 -12.47 19.21 19.72
C MET A 477 -12.72 19.85 21.09
N ARG A 478 -13.06 21.13 21.15
CA ARG A 478 -13.19 21.85 22.42
C ARG A 478 -14.42 21.36 23.18
N ILE A 479 -14.20 20.94 24.42
CA ILE A 479 -15.26 20.69 25.40
C ILE A 479 -15.39 21.96 26.25
N LYS A 480 -16.59 22.57 26.25
CA LYS A 480 -16.85 23.80 27.01
C LYS A 480 -16.60 23.54 28.51
N SER A 481 -15.83 24.44 29.14
CA SER A 481 -15.50 24.38 30.57
C SER A 481 -14.91 23.04 31.03
N PHE A 482 -14.04 22.45 30.20
CA PHE A 482 -13.38 21.20 30.55
C PHE A 482 -12.31 21.43 31.62
N HIS A 483 -12.43 20.67 32.71
CA HIS A 483 -11.42 20.56 33.75
C HIS A 483 -11.18 19.07 34.00
N GLY A 484 -9.93 18.62 33.88
CA GLY A 484 -9.59 17.21 34.02
C GLY A 484 -8.22 16.87 33.48
N SER A 485 -7.86 15.60 33.58
CA SER A 485 -6.63 15.04 33.03
C SER A 485 -6.76 14.70 31.54
N TYR A 486 -5.64 14.37 30.89
CA TYR A 486 -5.68 13.78 29.54
C TYR A 486 -6.49 12.47 29.50
N ALA A 487 -6.46 11.69 30.59
CA ALA A 487 -7.28 10.49 30.74
C ALA A 487 -8.78 10.81 30.77
N ASP A 488 -9.18 11.87 31.49
CA ASP A 488 -10.58 12.31 31.51
C ASP A 488 -11.05 12.72 30.10
N PHE A 489 -10.21 13.43 29.35
CA PHE A 489 -10.52 13.85 27.98
C PHE A 489 -10.66 12.63 27.04
N LEU A 490 -9.75 11.66 27.14
CA LEU A 490 -9.77 10.41 26.37
C LEU A 490 -11.03 9.60 26.65
N LEU A 491 -11.34 9.35 27.94
CA LEU A 491 -12.51 8.60 28.36
C LEU A 491 -13.80 9.30 27.90
N CYS A 492 -13.84 10.63 28.01
CA CYS A 492 -14.96 11.41 27.51
C CYS A 492 -15.13 11.27 25.99
N SER A 493 -14.04 11.29 25.24
CA SER A 493 -14.07 11.08 23.79
C SER A 493 -14.57 9.68 23.45
N MET A 494 -14.01 8.62 24.05
CA MET A 494 -14.44 7.23 23.82
C MET A 494 -15.92 7.02 24.16
N ALA A 495 -16.40 7.62 25.25
CA ALA A 495 -17.80 7.61 25.62
C ALA A 495 -18.68 8.31 24.57
N ASP A 496 -18.23 9.45 24.04
CA ASP A 496 -18.96 10.14 22.98
C ASP A 496 -19.03 9.29 21.72
N ILE A 497 -17.95 8.59 21.33
CA ILE A 497 -18.00 7.60 20.24
C ILE A 497 -19.11 6.58 20.53
N ILE A 498 -19.03 5.86 21.65
CA ILE A 498 -19.94 4.74 21.93
C ILE A 498 -21.38 5.21 22.08
N VAL A 499 -21.63 6.35 22.71
CA VAL A 499 -23.00 6.81 22.98
C VAL A 499 -23.64 7.42 21.73
N THR A 500 -22.91 8.25 20.97
CA THR A 500 -23.50 9.07 19.89
C THR A 500 -23.59 8.36 18.53
N THR A 501 -22.74 7.38 18.25
CA THR A 501 -22.59 6.83 16.88
C THR A 501 -23.54 5.68 16.53
N GLU A 502 -24.58 5.43 17.33
CA GLU A 502 -25.58 4.36 17.13
C GLU A 502 -24.97 3.04 16.62
N GLU A 503 -25.58 2.34 15.66
CA GLU A 503 -25.06 1.07 15.13
C GLU A 503 -23.92 1.27 14.10
N ARG A 504 -23.74 2.50 13.59
CA ARG A 504 -22.80 2.83 12.50
C ARG A 504 -21.35 2.50 12.86
N MET A 505 -21.00 2.54 14.14
CA MET A 505 -19.64 2.37 14.66
C MET A 505 -19.48 1.21 15.65
N GLU A 506 -20.41 0.25 15.62
CA GLU A 506 -20.35 -0.94 16.47
C GLU A 506 -18.98 -1.68 16.41
N PRO A 507 -18.31 -1.82 15.24
CA PRO A 507 -16.97 -2.43 15.17
C PRO A 507 -15.86 -1.69 15.95
N VAL A 508 -16.08 -0.42 16.31
CA VAL A 508 -15.12 0.42 17.04
C VAL A 508 -15.34 0.34 18.55
N TYR A 509 -16.49 -0.19 19.00
CA TYR A 509 -16.80 -0.28 20.43
C TYR A 509 -15.82 -1.17 21.18
N GLY A 510 -15.46 -2.33 20.61
CA GLY A 510 -14.42 -3.20 21.18
C GLY A 510 -13.09 -2.48 21.40
N PRO A 511 -12.46 -1.91 20.34
CA PRO A 511 -11.25 -1.10 20.46
C PRO A 511 -11.34 0.06 21.48
N CYS A 512 -12.48 0.76 21.55
CA CYS A 512 -12.72 1.80 22.55
C CYS A 512 -12.68 1.24 23.98
N ILE A 513 -13.37 0.13 24.23
CA ILE A 513 -13.36 -0.51 25.56
C ILE A 513 -11.95 -1.04 25.89
N ASP A 514 -11.22 -1.58 24.93
CA ASP A 514 -9.83 -2.02 25.15
C ASP A 514 -8.91 -0.85 25.55
N ILE A 515 -9.09 0.34 24.96
CA ILE A 515 -8.37 1.55 25.39
C ILE A 515 -8.68 1.85 26.87
N ILE A 516 -9.98 1.87 27.24
CA ILE A 516 -10.41 2.15 28.62
C ILE A 516 -9.80 1.11 29.58
N LYS A 517 -9.84 -0.17 29.20
CA LYS A 517 -9.29 -1.28 29.99
C LYS A 517 -7.77 -1.19 30.14
N ASN A 518 -7.04 -0.82 29.10
CA ASN A 518 -5.58 -0.72 29.15
C ASN A 518 -5.11 0.42 30.06
N ILE A 519 -5.82 1.55 30.08
CA ILE A 519 -5.43 2.71 30.90
C ILE A 519 -5.96 2.62 32.34
N ALA A 520 -7.06 1.89 32.56
CA ALA A 520 -7.79 1.81 33.83
C ALA A 520 -6.91 1.54 35.08
N PRO A 521 -6.00 0.54 35.09
CA PRO A 521 -5.15 0.25 36.25
C PRO A 521 -4.23 1.41 36.63
N TYR A 522 -4.02 2.36 35.71
CA TYR A 522 -3.14 3.49 35.92
C TYR A 522 -3.90 4.78 36.23
N GLN A 523 -5.23 4.86 36.12
CA GLN A 523 -5.91 6.13 36.38
C GLN A 523 -6.34 6.27 37.84
N LYS A 524 -6.12 7.47 38.40
CA LYS A 524 -6.58 7.89 39.74
C LYS A 524 -7.26 9.24 39.62
N HIS A 525 -8.19 9.54 40.53
CA HIS A 525 -8.85 10.84 40.63
C HIS A 525 -9.62 11.28 39.37
N LEU A 526 -10.30 10.35 38.70
CA LEU A 526 -11.20 10.69 37.58
C LEU A 526 -12.28 11.69 38.02
N GLU A 527 -12.64 12.58 37.10
CA GLU A 527 -13.67 13.59 37.36
C GLU A 527 -15.08 12.99 37.42
N ARG A 528 -16.00 13.70 38.10
CA ARG A 528 -17.40 13.26 38.23
C ARG A 528 -18.06 13.12 36.85
N ALA A 529 -17.82 14.07 35.95
CA ALA A 529 -18.35 14.05 34.60
C ALA A 529 -17.90 12.80 33.82
N THR A 530 -16.60 12.45 33.90
CA THR A 530 -16.03 11.24 33.29
C THR A 530 -16.68 9.97 33.86
N SER A 531 -16.87 9.92 35.18
CA SER A 531 -17.52 8.79 35.86
C SER A 531 -18.97 8.61 35.40
N SER A 532 -19.72 9.71 35.24
CA SER A 532 -21.08 9.67 34.69
C SER A 532 -21.11 9.20 33.23
N LYS A 533 -20.11 9.57 32.40
CA LYS A 533 -20.00 9.08 31.02
C LYS A 533 -19.72 7.59 30.96
N LEU A 534 -18.83 7.05 31.80
CA LEU A 534 -18.60 5.59 31.90
C LEU A 534 -19.89 4.83 32.22
N MET A 535 -20.72 5.40 33.12
CA MET A 535 -22.02 4.82 33.44
C MET A 535 -23.00 4.83 32.28
N ARG A 536 -23.00 5.89 31.46
CA ARG A 536 -23.81 5.93 30.24
C ARG A 536 -23.39 4.88 29.21
N ILE A 537 -22.09 4.60 29.10
CA ILE A 537 -21.60 3.48 28.28
C ILE A 537 -22.18 2.17 28.80
N PHE A 538 -22.07 1.92 30.12
CA PHE A 538 -22.60 0.71 30.74
C PHE A 538 -24.11 0.55 30.48
N GLU A 539 -24.90 1.60 30.70
CA GLU A 539 -26.34 1.59 30.43
C GLU A 539 -26.65 1.23 28.97
N LYS A 540 -25.90 1.77 28.01
CA LYS A 540 -26.06 1.43 26.59
C LYS A 540 -25.71 -0.02 26.29
N LEU A 541 -24.58 -0.52 26.81
CA LEU A 541 -24.11 -1.89 26.52
C LEU A 541 -24.95 -3.00 27.19
N VAL A 542 -25.67 -2.69 28.27
CA VAL A 542 -26.55 -3.64 28.96
C VAL A 542 -27.93 -3.76 28.31
N GLN A 543 -28.33 -2.79 27.46
CA GLN A 543 -29.63 -2.85 26.78
C GLN A 543 -29.77 -4.15 25.99
N PRO A 544 -30.91 -4.89 26.13
CA PRO A 544 -31.11 -6.17 25.45
C PRO A 544 -30.94 -6.08 23.93
N GLY A 545 -31.34 -4.95 23.33
CA GLY A 545 -31.22 -4.70 21.89
C GLY A 545 -29.77 -4.65 21.39
N TYR A 546 -28.80 -4.30 22.25
CA TYR A 546 -27.39 -4.38 21.92
C TYR A 546 -26.79 -5.71 22.37
N LEU A 547 -27.00 -6.09 23.64
CA LEU A 547 -26.31 -7.22 24.27
C LEU A 547 -26.62 -8.56 23.60
N LEU A 548 -27.87 -8.78 23.18
CA LEU A 548 -28.33 -10.04 22.60
C LEU A 548 -28.19 -10.08 21.06
N ARG A 549 -27.73 -8.98 20.44
CA ARG A 549 -27.65 -8.87 18.98
C ARG A 549 -26.53 -9.73 18.39
N ASN A 550 -25.40 -9.82 19.08
CA ASN A 550 -24.21 -10.52 18.61
C ASN A 550 -23.47 -11.17 19.79
N ASP A 551 -22.98 -12.39 19.60
CA ASP A 551 -22.21 -13.14 20.59
C ASP A 551 -20.97 -12.38 21.09
N GLY A 552 -20.39 -11.49 20.27
CA GLY A 552 -19.25 -10.66 20.66
C GLY A 552 -19.58 -9.52 21.64
N ASN A 553 -20.83 -9.09 21.75
CA ASN A 553 -21.21 -7.90 22.54
C ASN A 553 -21.09 -8.15 24.04
N ASN A 554 -21.21 -9.41 24.48
CA ASN A 554 -20.96 -9.79 25.88
C ASN A 554 -19.49 -9.58 26.29
N VAL A 555 -18.54 -9.74 25.36
CA VAL A 555 -17.09 -9.56 25.60
C VAL A 555 -16.80 -8.09 25.82
N VAL A 556 -17.42 -7.21 25.03
CA VAL A 556 -17.30 -5.75 25.15
C VAL A 556 -17.82 -5.29 26.51
N LEU A 557 -19.00 -5.75 26.93
CA LEU A 557 -19.55 -5.44 28.26
C LEU A 557 -18.66 -5.94 29.40
N LYS A 558 -18.17 -7.19 29.30
CA LYS A 558 -17.23 -7.75 30.27
C LYS A 558 -15.93 -6.94 30.36
N GLY A 559 -15.42 -6.47 29.23
CA GLY A 559 -14.24 -5.60 29.16
C GLY A 559 -14.45 -4.28 29.91
N LEU A 560 -15.61 -3.65 29.75
CA LEU A 560 -15.94 -2.42 30.48
C LEU A 560 -16.02 -2.69 31.99
N LEU A 561 -16.68 -3.77 32.42
CA LEU A 561 -16.78 -4.14 33.83
C LEU A 561 -15.40 -4.38 34.46
N GLN A 562 -14.50 -5.06 33.74
CA GLN A 562 -13.11 -5.23 34.17
C GLN A 562 -12.38 -3.90 34.31
N ALA A 563 -12.59 -2.96 33.38
CA ALA A 563 -12.00 -1.64 33.47
C ALA A 563 -12.52 -0.84 34.67
N CYS A 564 -13.83 -0.85 34.91
CA CYS A 564 -14.44 -0.22 36.09
C CYS A 564 -13.91 -0.83 37.39
N HIS A 565 -13.79 -2.16 37.45
CA HIS A 565 -13.23 -2.85 38.61
C HIS A 565 -11.79 -2.43 38.88
N ALA A 566 -10.92 -2.42 37.86
CA ALA A 566 -9.53 -1.98 37.99
C ALA A 566 -9.40 -0.51 38.45
N ILE A 567 -10.29 0.38 37.96
CA ILE A 567 -10.34 1.77 38.44
C ILE A 567 -10.72 1.82 39.92
N LEU A 568 -11.69 1.01 40.36
CA LEU A 568 -12.13 0.98 41.75
C LEU A 568 -11.04 0.43 42.68
N GLU A 569 -10.40 -0.69 42.32
CA GLU A 569 -9.30 -1.30 43.08
C GLU A 569 -8.15 -0.30 43.29
N ASN A 570 -7.72 0.38 42.22
CA ASN A 570 -6.62 1.35 42.28
C ASN A 570 -6.92 2.59 43.15
N ASN A 571 -8.20 2.90 43.37
CA ASN A 571 -8.63 3.99 44.25
C ASN A 571 -8.86 3.52 45.71
N PHE A 572 -9.05 2.22 45.94
CA PHE A 572 -9.27 1.63 47.26
C PHE A 572 -7.99 1.54 48.08
N GLU A 573 -6.83 1.28 47.45
CA GLU A 573 -5.52 1.24 48.11
C GLU A 573 -5.04 2.61 48.64
N GLY A 574 -5.74 3.72 48.34
CA GLY A 574 -5.29 5.08 48.65
C GLY A 574 -6.24 5.97 49.46
N ARG A 575 -7.47 5.56 49.83
CA ARG A 575 -8.42 6.42 50.59
C ARG A 575 -9.36 5.65 51.52
N SER A 576 -9.65 6.27 52.66
CA SER A 576 -10.73 5.96 53.62
C SER A 576 -12.12 6.51 53.20
N HIS A 577 -12.21 7.21 52.06
CA HIS A 577 -13.45 7.72 51.47
C HIS A 577 -13.54 7.28 50.00
N GLY A 578 -14.63 6.57 49.65
CA GLY A 578 -14.81 5.81 48.41
C GLY A 578 -14.58 6.59 47.10
N SER A 579 -14.40 5.84 46.01
CA SER A 579 -14.12 6.39 44.67
C SER A 579 -15.31 7.23 44.15
N ARG A 580 -15.05 8.29 43.37
CA ARG A 580 -16.12 9.06 42.70
C ARG A 580 -16.96 8.21 41.75
N VAL A 581 -16.39 7.16 41.16
CA VAL A 581 -17.12 6.16 40.37
C VAL A 581 -18.12 5.41 41.25
N GLU A 582 -17.71 5.01 42.45
CA GLU A 582 -18.56 4.33 43.42
C GLU A 582 -19.69 5.25 43.93
N LEU A 583 -19.39 6.53 44.15
CA LEU A 583 -20.40 7.53 44.54
C LEU A 583 -21.47 7.71 43.46
N VAL A 584 -21.08 7.84 42.18
CA VAL A 584 -22.05 7.91 41.06
C VAL A 584 -22.86 6.62 40.93
N TRP A 585 -22.24 5.46 41.18
CA TRP A 585 -22.95 4.17 41.17
C TRP A 585 -23.99 4.07 42.29
N ARG A 586 -23.66 4.59 43.47
CA ARG A 586 -24.56 4.62 44.63
C ARG A 586 -25.70 5.65 44.47
N GLU A 587 -25.45 6.78 43.79
CA GLU A 587 -26.47 7.80 43.52
C GLU A 587 -27.55 7.35 42.51
N LYS A 588 -27.30 6.30 41.72
CA LYS A 588 -28.25 5.76 40.72
C LYS A 588 -29.02 4.51 41.19
N ARG A 589 -28.74 4.01 42.39
CA ARG A 589 -29.63 3.06 43.08
C ARG A 589 -30.78 3.82 43.71
#